data_AF-A0A8B7U081-F1
#
_entry.id   AF-A0A8B7U081-F1
#
_cell.length_a   1.000
_cell.length_b   1.000
_cell.length_c   1.000
_cell.angle_alpha   90.00
_cell.angle_beta   90.00
_cell.angle_gamma   90.00
#
_symmetry.space_group_name_H-M   'P 1'
#
loop_
_entity.id
_entity.type
_entity.pdbx_description
1 polymer ?
#
loop_
_entity_poly.entity_id
_entity_poly.type
_entity_poly.pdbx_seq_one_letter_code
_entity_poly.pdbx_strand_id
1 'polypeptide(L)'
;MVAPMYGSPGGRLARALTRALALALVLALLVGLFLSGLAGAAPVPGHWAEGYKADPPASRSRSVLWDAAAGQLRLVDGRHPEAVAWANLTNAIRETGWAFLELGTNGSYNDSLQAYAAGVVEASVSEELIYMHWMNTVVNYCGPFEYEVGYCERLKSFLEANLEWMHEEMERNADSTYWHQVRLTLLQLKGLEDSYEGRVTFPAGKFTIKPLGFLLLQISGDLEDLEPALNKTNAKPSLGSGSCSALIKLLPGHRDLLVAHNTWNSYQNMLRIIKKYQLQFREGPREDYPLVPGNKLVFSSYPGTIFSCDDFYMLSSGLVTLETTIGNKNPALWKYVRPEGGVLEWVRNIVANRLALDGASWTDVFKRFNSGTYNNQWMVVDYKAFVPGGPSPGSRVLTILEQIPGMVVVADKTSELYETTYWASYNIPRSFETVFNASGMQDLVAEYGDWFSYDKSPRALIFLRNQSLVRDMDSMVRLMR
;
A
#
# COMPACT_ATOMS: atom_id res chain seq x y z
N MET A 1 5.33 92.81 11.49
CA MET A 1 6.55 91.99 11.74
C MET A 1 6.47 90.74 10.88
N VAL A 2 7.63 90.34 10.37
CA VAL A 2 7.89 89.31 9.36
C VAL A 2 7.60 87.88 9.88
N ALA A 3 6.92 87.05 9.09
CA ALA A 3 7.43 85.75 8.58
C ALA A 3 6.31 84.84 8.01
N PRO A 4 6.53 84.18 6.85
CA PRO A 4 5.68 83.13 6.26
C PRO A 4 6.20 81.73 6.61
N MET A 5 5.45 80.65 6.28
CA MET A 5 6.02 79.43 5.65
C MET A 5 4.93 78.53 5.03
N TYR A 6 5.22 78.13 3.79
CA TYR A 6 4.51 77.19 2.92
C TYR A 6 4.69 75.73 3.37
N GLY A 7 3.68 74.89 3.13
CA GLY A 7 3.76 73.42 3.20
C GLY A 7 2.91 72.78 2.11
N SER A 8 3.58 72.30 1.07
CA SER A 8 3.11 71.89 -0.27
C SER A 8 1.99 70.82 -0.34
N PRO A 9 1.07 70.88 -1.34
CA PRO A 9 0.02 69.89 -1.58
C PRO A 9 0.52 68.54 -2.15
N GLY A 10 1.82 68.37 -2.39
CA GLY A 10 2.41 67.14 -2.96
C GLY A 10 2.41 65.91 -2.04
N GLY A 11 2.20 66.07 -0.72
CA GLY A 11 2.29 64.96 0.24
C GLY A 11 1.12 63.97 0.21
N ARG A 12 -0.06 64.39 -0.28
CA ARG A 12 -1.25 63.52 -0.34
C ARG A 12 -1.21 62.56 -1.53
N LEU A 13 -0.73 63.00 -2.70
CA LEU A 13 -0.58 62.14 -3.87
C LEU A 13 0.54 61.11 -3.68
N ALA A 14 1.68 61.50 -3.10
CA ALA A 14 2.80 60.60 -2.83
C ALA A 14 2.42 59.50 -1.82
N ARG A 15 1.60 59.81 -0.80
CA ARG A 15 1.08 58.82 0.16
C ARG A 15 0.03 57.89 -0.43
N ALA A 16 -0.75 58.35 -1.41
CA ALA A 16 -1.72 57.51 -2.12
C ALA A 16 -1.01 56.52 -3.08
N LEU A 17 -0.01 56.99 -3.82
CA LEU A 17 0.81 56.17 -4.72
C LEU A 17 1.61 55.10 -3.97
N THR A 18 2.21 55.44 -2.83
CA THR A 18 2.94 54.46 -2.00
C THR A 18 2.02 53.40 -1.38
N ARG A 19 0.79 53.75 -1.00
CA ARG A 19 -0.21 52.78 -0.54
C ARG A 19 -0.71 51.87 -1.68
N ALA A 20 -0.91 52.40 -2.88
CA ALA A 20 -1.30 51.61 -4.04
C ALA A 20 -0.19 50.64 -4.49
N LEU A 21 1.07 51.08 -4.48
CA LEU A 21 2.24 50.24 -4.76
C LEU A 21 2.44 49.17 -3.69
N ALA A 22 2.24 49.49 -2.41
CA ALA A 22 2.30 48.50 -1.33
C ALA A 22 1.17 47.47 -1.44
N LEU A 23 -0.05 47.88 -1.79
CA LEU A 23 -1.17 46.96 -2.02
C LEU A 23 -0.88 46.04 -3.22
N ALA A 24 -0.33 46.59 -4.31
CA ALA A 24 0.03 45.83 -5.49
C ALA A 24 1.15 44.83 -5.22
N LEU A 25 2.14 45.18 -4.39
CA LEU A 25 3.21 44.27 -3.97
C LEU A 25 2.68 43.14 -3.09
N VAL A 26 1.75 43.45 -2.16
CA VAL A 26 1.09 42.44 -1.32
C VAL A 26 0.19 41.54 -2.17
N LEU A 27 -0.52 42.08 -3.16
CA LEU A 27 -1.29 41.27 -4.10
C LEU A 27 -0.39 40.38 -4.97
N ALA A 28 0.76 40.89 -5.42
CA ALA A 28 1.73 40.12 -6.21
C ALA A 28 2.41 39.03 -5.37
N LEU A 29 2.70 39.28 -4.09
CA LEU A 29 3.18 38.29 -3.12
C LEU A 29 2.11 37.24 -2.82
N LEU A 30 0.85 37.64 -2.65
CA LEU A 30 -0.28 36.73 -2.49
C LEU A 30 -0.49 35.86 -3.73
N VAL A 31 -0.44 36.43 -4.94
CA VAL A 31 -0.54 35.69 -6.20
C VAL A 31 0.69 34.78 -6.41
N GLY A 32 1.88 35.21 -6.00
CA GLY A 32 3.09 34.38 -6.00
C GLY A 32 3.02 33.21 -5.01
N LEU A 33 2.41 33.40 -3.84
CA LEU A 33 2.09 32.35 -2.86
C LEU A 33 1.01 31.39 -3.36
N PHE A 34 -0.02 31.90 -4.06
CA PHE A 34 -1.06 31.08 -4.68
C PHE A 34 -0.53 30.23 -5.85
N LEU A 35 0.41 30.75 -6.64
CA LEU A 35 1.01 30.02 -7.77
C LEU A 35 2.10 29.04 -7.34
N SER A 36 2.83 29.30 -6.25
CA SER A 36 3.88 28.40 -5.74
C SER A 36 3.34 27.28 -4.86
N GLY A 37 2.21 27.48 -4.16
CA GLY A 37 1.57 26.46 -3.30
C GLY A 37 0.75 25.40 -4.04
N LEU A 38 0.37 25.64 -5.30
CA LEU A 38 -0.42 24.69 -6.11
C LEU A 38 0.42 23.58 -6.76
N ALA A 39 1.75 23.68 -6.75
CA ALA A 39 2.64 22.77 -7.47
C ALA A 39 2.94 21.45 -6.72
N GLY A 40 2.46 21.26 -5.49
CA GLY A 40 2.94 20.19 -4.60
C GLY A 40 1.93 19.20 -4.04
N ALA A 41 0.62 19.37 -4.26
CA ALA A 41 -0.39 18.59 -3.52
C ALA A 41 -1.53 17.98 -4.37
N ALA A 42 -1.53 18.21 -5.68
CA ALA A 42 -2.46 17.54 -6.58
C ALA A 42 -1.67 17.01 -7.78
N PRO A 43 -1.88 15.75 -8.22
CA PRO A 43 -1.41 15.36 -9.54
C PRO A 43 -1.97 16.36 -10.54
N VAL A 44 -1.09 17.01 -11.30
CA VAL A 44 -1.48 18.00 -12.30
C VAL A 44 -2.47 17.30 -13.23
N PRO A 45 -3.69 17.84 -13.44
CA PRO A 45 -4.56 17.29 -14.45
C PRO A 45 -3.80 17.32 -15.77
N GLY A 46 -3.51 16.14 -16.34
CA GLY A 46 -3.31 16.04 -17.78
C GLY A 46 -4.49 16.70 -18.50
N HIS A 47 -4.38 16.98 -19.79
CA HIS A 47 -5.41 17.63 -20.61
C HIS A 47 -6.86 17.11 -20.38
N TRP A 48 -7.60 17.63 -19.39
CA TRP A 48 -8.87 17.00 -18.97
C TRP A 48 -10.02 17.97 -18.63
N ALA A 49 -9.93 19.25 -19.04
CA ALA A 49 -11.11 20.13 -18.99
C ALA A 49 -12.08 19.91 -20.17
N GLU A 50 -11.66 19.25 -21.27
CA GLU A 50 -12.46 19.15 -22.51
C GLU A 50 -12.89 17.71 -22.89
N GLY A 51 -12.68 16.69 -22.05
CA GLY A 51 -12.84 15.29 -22.48
C GLY A 51 -13.25 14.27 -21.43
N TYR A 52 -13.85 14.66 -20.31
CA TYR A 52 -14.30 13.71 -19.28
C TYR A 52 -15.37 12.76 -19.84
N LYS A 53 -14.98 11.56 -20.26
CA LYS A 53 -15.92 10.45 -20.43
C LYS A 53 -16.20 9.91 -19.03
N ALA A 54 -17.44 10.08 -18.59
CA ALA A 54 -17.85 9.85 -17.20
C ALA A 54 -17.62 8.42 -16.69
N ASP A 55 -17.54 7.43 -17.59
CA ASP A 55 -17.31 6.03 -17.24
C ASP A 55 -16.06 5.47 -17.94
N PRO A 56 -15.18 4.75 -17.21
CA PRO A 56 -14.13 3.97 -17.84
C PRO A 56 -14.76 2.99 -18.85
N PRO A 57 -14.13 2.76 -20.02
CA PRO A 57 -14.65 1.81 -20.99
C PRO A 57 -14.78 0.41 -20.37
N ALA A 58 -15.75 -0.37 -20.84
CA ALA A 58 -15.99 -1.73 -20.34
C ALA A 58 -14.73 -2.61 -20.41
N SER A 59 -13.88 -2.41 -21.43
CA SER A 59 -12.54 -2.99 -21.49
C SER A 59 -11.56 -2.01 -22.13
N ARG A 60 -10.32 -1.95 -21.63
CA ARG A 60 -9.21 -1.20 -22.23
C ARG A 60 -7.92 -1.99 -22.13
N SER A 61 -7.21 -2.12 -23.24
CA SER A 61 -5.89 -2.74 -23.29
C SER A 61 -4.84 -1.79 -23.83
N ARG A 62 -3.68 -1.76 -23.17
CA ARG A 62 -2.52 -0.93 -23.51
C ARG A 62 -1.26 -1.76 -23.45
N SER A 63 -0.27 -1.41 -24.26
CA SER A 63 1.07 -1.96 -24.21
C SER A 63 2.12 -0.86 -24.23
N VAL A 64 3.29 -1.13 -23.66
CA VAL A 64 4.45 -0.23 -23.70
C VAL A 64 5.56 -0.88 -24.51
N LEU A 65 5.94 -0.28 -25.63
CA LEU A 65 7.06 -0.71 -26.44
C LEU A 65 8.32 0.07 -26.10
N TRP A 66 9.47 -0.57 -26.25
CA TRP A 66 10.76 0.09 -26.27
C TRP A 66 11.08 0.57 -27.70
N ASP A 67 11.08 1.89 -27.92
CA ASP A 67 11.54 2.47 -29.18
C ASP A 67 13.06 2.61 -29.17
N ALA A 68 13.74 1.69 -29.85
CA ALA A 68 15.20 1.69 -29.93
C ALA A 68 15.78 2.89 -30.69
N ALA A 69 15.02 3.52 -31.58
CA ALA A 69 15.47 4.67 -32.36
C ALA A 69 15.40 5.98 -31.54
N ALA A 70 14.37 6.10 -30.70
CA ALA A 70 14.21 7.25 -29.79
C ALA A 70 14.86 7.04 -28.41
N GLY A 71 15.16 5.79 -28.03
CA GLY A 71 15.60 5.43 -26.67
C GLY A 71 14.52 5.69 -25.62
N GLN A 72 13.24 5.59 -25.99
CA GLN A 72 12.11 5.96 -25.14
C GLN A 72 11.02 4.87 -25.12
N LEU A 73 10.23 4.86 -24.05
CA LEU A 73 9.06 4.01 -23.93
C LEU A 73 7.86 4.68 -24.60
N ARG A 74 7.13 3.92 -25.43
CA ARG A 74 5.93 4.42 -26.12
C ARG A 74 4.71 3.58 -25.75
N LEU A 75 3.68 4.25 -25.23
CA LEU A 75 2.36 3.66 -25.01
C LEU A 75 1.62 3.49 -26.35
N VAL A 76 1.00 2.32 -26.53
CA VAL A 76 0.15 2.00 -27.68
C VAL A 76 -1.12 1.29 -27.25
N ASP A 77 -2.15 1.38 -28.09
CA ASP A 77 -3.41 0.65 -27.92
C ASP A 77 -3.28 -0.83 -28.27
N GLY A 78 -4.01 -1.65 -27.51
CA GLY A 78 -4.09 -3.09 -27.71
C GLY A 78 -2.91 -3.86 -27.10
N ARG A 79 -2.95 -5.18 -27.28
CA ARG A 79 -1.92 -6.11 -26.80
C ARG A 79 -0.89 -6.36 -27.88
N HIS A 80 0.37 -6.05 -27.57
CA HIS A 80 1.52 -6.26 -28.47
C HIS A 80 2.48 -7.28 -27.83
N PRO A 81 2.73 -8.45 -28.44
CA PRO A 81 3.57 -9.49 -27.85
C PRO A 81 5.01 -9.07 -27.57
N GLU A 82 5.56 -8.20 -28.42
CA GLU A 82 6.93 -7.66 -28.31
C GLU A 82 7.06 -6.51 -27.29
N ALA A 83 5.97 -6.09 -26.66
CA ALA A 83 5.99 -5.02 -25.69
C ALA A 83 6.77 -5.43 -24.43
N VAL A 84 7.35 -4.43 -23.75
CA VAL A 84 7.99 -4.61 -22.43
C VAL A 84 6.95 -5.05 -21.40
N ALA A 85 5.78 -4.41 -21.44
CA ALA A 85 4.62 -4.76 -20.62
C ALA A 85 3.32 -4.48 -21.37
N TRP A 86 2.26 -5.15 -20.95
CA TRP A 86 0.89 -4.91 -21.40
C TRP A 86 -0.07 -5.05 -20.22
N ALA A 87 -1.20 -4.35 -20.30
CA ALA A 87 -2.30 -4.50 -19.37
C ALA A 87 -3.64 -4.53 -20.10
N ASN A 88 -4.63 -5.15 -19.46
CA ASN A 88 -6.02 -5.11 -19.83
C ASN A 88 -6.88 -4.92 -18.58
N LEU A 89 -7.69 -3.87 -18.55
CA LEU A 89 -8.67 -3.63 -17.51
C LEU A 89 -10.06 -3.89 -18.06
N THR A 90 -10.84 -4.72 -17.38
CA THR A 90 -12.27 -4.90 -17.61
C THR A 90 -13.04 -4.31 -16.43
N ASN A 91 -13.85 -3.28 -16.67
CA ASN A 91 -14.64 -2.65 -15.63
C ASN A 91 -16.04 -3.28 -15.56
N ALA A 92 -16.32 -3.99 -14.46
CA ALA A 92 -17.62 -4.59 -14.16
C ALA A 92 -18.12 -4.18 -12.76
N ILE A 93 -17.73 -2.98 -12.30
CA ILE A 93 -18.06 -2.48 -10.95
C ILE A 93 -19.59 -2.36 -10.78
N ARG A 94 -20.31 -1.95 -11.82
CA ARG A 94 -21.76 -1.80 -11.77
C ARG A 94 -22.49 -3.14 -11.63
N GLU A 95 -21.96 -4.19 -12.26
CA GLU A 95 -22.57 -5.51 -12.30
C GLU A 95 -22.17 -6.39 -11.12
N THR A 96 -20.91 -6.29 -10.67
CA THR A 96 -20.30 -7.22 -9.69
C THR A 96 -19.69 -6.55 -8.47
N GLY A 97 -19.50 -5.22 -8.51
CA GLY A 97 -18.71 -4.48 -7.53
C GLY A 97 -17.20 -4.50 -7.79
N TRP A 98 -16.73 -5.16 -8.86
CA TRP A 98 -15.30 -5.34 -9.16
C TRP A 98 -14.92 -4.90 -10.58
N ALA A 99 -13.75 -4.29 -10.71
CA ALA A 99 -12.99 -4.31 -11.96
C ALA A 99 -11.92 -5.41 -11.92
N PHE A 100 -11.46 -5.84 -13.09
CA PHE A 100 -10.48 -6.91 -13.25
C PHE A 100 -9.31 -6.40 -14.08
N LEU A 101 -8.10 -6.44 -13.52
CA LEU A 101 -6.86 -6.06 -14.19
C LEU A 101 -6.02 -7.30 -14.45
N GLU A 102 -5.67 -7.54 -15.71
CA GLU A 102 -4.61 -8.46 -16.09
C GLU A 102 -3.41 -7.68 -16.61
N LEU A 103 -2.22 -7.99 -16.10
CA LEU A 103 -0.97 -7.34 -16.48
C LEU A 103 0.11 -8.39 -16.71
N GLY A 104 0.88 -8.23 -17.78
CA GLY A 104 2.04 -9.07 -18.08
C GLY A 104 3.27 -8.28 -18.47
N THR A 105 4.45 -8.79 -18.12
CA THR A 105 5.75 -8.25 -18.55
C THR A 105 6.50 -9.26 -19.42
N ASN A 106 7.44 -8.77 -20.22
CA ASN A 106 8.24 -9.58 -21.13
C ASN A 106 9.65 -9.81 -20.57
N GLY A 107 9.99 -11.08 -20.31
CA GLY A 107 11.27 -11.50 -19.73
C GLY A 107 12.49 -11.36 -20.66
N SER A 108 12.29 -10.88 -21.89
CA SER A 108 13.39 -10.52 -22.80
C SER A 108 14.03 -9.17 -22.44
N TYR A 109 13.39 -8.39 -21.56
CA TYR A 109 13.89 -7.11 -21.05
C TYR A 109 14.34 -7.25 -19.60
N ASN A 110 15.27 -6.38 -19.17
CA ASN A 110 15.70 -6.37 -17.77
C ASN A 110 14.54 -6.02 -16.82
N ASP A 111 14.60 -6.53 -15.60
CA ASP A 111 13.53 -6.42 -14.62
C ASP A 111 13.19 -4.98 -14.23
N SER A 112 14.19 -4.07 -14.26
CA SER A 112 13.96 -2.67 -13.94
C SER A 112 13.04 -1.99 -14.96
N LEU A 113 13.28 -2.27 -16.24
CA LEU A 113 12.44 -1.78 -17.32
C LEU A 113 11.06 -2.43 -17.28
N GLN A 114 11.00 -3.74 -17.00
CA GLN A 114 9.73 -4.45 -16.82
C GLN A 114 8.89 -3.86 -15.68
N ALA A 115 9.49 -3.59 -14.50
CA ALA A 115 8.81 -3.06 -13.33
C ALA A 115 8.27 -1.65 -13.57
N TYR A 116 9.10 -0.77 -14.14
CA TYR A 116 8.66 0.56 -14.55
C TYR A 116 7.52 0.49 -15.57
N ALA A 117 7.66 -0.33 -16.61
CA ALA A 117 6.64 -0.49 -17.65
C ALA A 117 5.33 -1.09 -17.11
N ALA A 118 5.39 -1.97 -16.10
CA ALA A 118 4.21 -2.50 -15.41
C ALA A 118 3.39 -1.38 -14.76
N GLY A 119 4.05 -0.47 -14.04
CA GLY A 119 3.39 0.73 -13.50
C GLY A 119 2.74 1.58 -14.59
N VAL A 120 3.47 1.79 -15.70
CA VAL A 120 2.99 2.60 -16.83
C VAL A 120 1.72 2.01 -17.45
N VAL A 121 1.72 0.72 -17.79
CA VAL A 121 0.53 0.11 -18.41
C VAL A 121 -0.66 0.05 -17.46
N GLU A 122 -0.44 -0.14 -16.15
CA GLU A 122 -1.51 -0.15 -15.16
C GLU A 122 -2.18 1.22 -15.06
N ALA A 123 -1.39 2.30 -14.93
CA ALA A 123 -1.93 3.65 -14.91
C ALA A 123 -2.76 3.92 -16.17
N SER A 124 -2.21 3.63 -17.35
CA SER A 124 -2.86 3.93 -18.63
C SER A 124 -4.19 3.19 -18.85
N VAL A 125 -4.34 1.97 -18.32
CA VAL A 125 -5.63 1.26 -18.43
C VAL A 125 -6.66 1.68 -17.37
N SER A 126 -6.23 2.34 -16.28
CA SER A 126 -7.06 2.61 -15.11
C SER A 126 -7.11 4.08 -14.67
N GLU A 127 -6.69 5.01 -15.53
CA GLU A 127 -6.60 6.46 -15.28
C GLU A 127 -7.84 7.03 -14.57
N GLU A 128 -9.03 6.75 -15.09
CA GLU A 128 -10.29 7.26 -14.54
C GLU A 128 -10.59 6.68 -13.15
N LEU A 129 -10.29 5.39 -12.92
CA LEU A 129 -10.48 4.76 -11.62
C LEU A 129 -9.48 5.30 -10.60
N ILE A 130 -8.22 5.54 -11.01
CA ILE A 130 -7.20 6.17 -10.17
C ILE A 130 -7.64 7.56 -9.74
N TYR A 131 -8.11 8.38 -10.70
CA TYR A 131 -8.65 9.70 -10.42
C TYR A 131 -9.77 9.65 -9.39
N MET A 132 -10.81 8.84 -9.64
CA MET A 132 -11.95 8.73 -8.73
C MET A 132 -11.54 8.22 -7.35
N HIS A 133 -10.62 7.24 -7.28
CA HIS A 133 -10.15 6.71 -6.00
C HIS A 133 -9.35 7.74 -5.21
N TRP A 134 -8.46 8.49 -5.86
CA TRP A 134 -7.74 9.61 -5.26
C TRP A 134 -8.70 10.66 -4.69
N MET A 135 -9.69 11.08 -5.48
CA MET A 135 -10.71 12.04 -5.07
C MET A 135 -11.54 11.56 -3.88
N ASN A 136 -11.83 10.26 -3.82
CA ASN A 136 -12.63 9.68 -2.74
C ASN A 136 -11.85 9.50 -1.43
N THR A 137 -10.52 9.34 -1.49
CA THR A 137 -9.73 8.86 -0.35
C THR A 137 -8.76 9.91 0.19
N VAL A 138 -7.79 10.34 -0.61
CA VAL A 138 -6.60 11.05 -0.13
C VAL A 138 -6.44 12.47 -0.67
N VAL A 139 -7.36 12.96 -1.51
CA VAL A 139 -7.24 14.29 -2.17
C VAL A 139 -6.98 15.45 -1.21
N ASN A 140 -7.53 15.40 0.01
CA ASN A 140 -7.35 16.45 1.02
C ASN A 140 -6.28 16.11 2.05
N TYR A 141 -5.70 14.91 2.02
CA TYR A 141 -4.76 14.45 3.03
C TYR A 141 -3.45 15.26 2.92
N CYS A 142 -3.17 16.10 3.93
CA CYS A 142 -2.05 17.04 3.86
C CYS A 142 -2.09 17.98 2.64
N GLY A 143 -3.30 18.36 2.22
CA GLY A 143 -3.51 19.34 1.18
C GLY A 143 -3.09 20.77 1.57
N PRO A 144 -3.16 21.73 0.62
CA PRO A 144 -2.67 23.10 0.83
C PRO A 144 -3.44 23.90 1.91
N PHE A 145 -4.61 23.41 2.33
CA PHE A 145 -5.47 24.03 3.33
C PHE A 145 -5.58 23.20 4.62
N GLU A 146 -4.69 22.22 4.82
CA GLU A 146 -4.70 21.36 6.01
C GLU A 146 -4.44 22.17 7.29
N TYR A 147 -5.23 21.89 8.33
CA TYR A 147 -5.13 22.61 9.60
C TYR A 147 -3.92 22.15 10.42
N GLU A 148 -3.58 20.86 10.35
CA GLU A 148 -2.44 20.27 11.05
C GLU A 148 -1.13 20.36 10.26
N VAL A 149 -0.77 21.57 9.82
CA VAL A 149 0.45 21.84 9.03
C VAL A 149 1.70 21.22 9.65
N GLY A 150 1.81 21.25 10.99
CA GLY A 150 2.94 20.67 11.70
C GLY A 150 3.05 19.15 11.57
N TYR A 151 1.94 18.42 11.51
CA TYR A 151 1.94 16.98 11.26
C TYR A 151 2.39 16.69 9.83
N CYS A 152 1.81 17.39 8.86
CA CYS A 152 2.12 17.17 7.45
C CYS A 152 3.58 17.45 7.11
N GLU A 153 4.20 18.47 7.71
CA GLU A 153 5.63 18.73 7.52
C GLU A 153 6.50 17.61 8.12
N ARG A 154 6.11 17.08 9.29
CA ARG A 154 6.80 15.92 9.89
C ARG A 154 6.65 14.67 9.03
N LEU A 155 5.45 14.40 8.52
CA LEU A 155 5.20 13.27 7.63
C LEU A 155 6.00 13.38 6.34
N LYS A 156 5.95 14.54 5.68
CA LYS A 156 6.73 14.79 4.46
C LYS A 156 8.22 14.59 4.72
N SER A 157 8.76 15.19 5.78
CA SER A 157 10.18 15.03 6.17
C SER A 157 10.54 13.57 6.45
N PHE A 158 9.66 12.83 7.12
CA PHE A 158 9.85 11.41 7.41
C PHE A 158 9.93 10.59 6.12
N LEU A 159 8.98 10.80 5.19
CA LEU A 159 8.91 10.08 3.92
C LEU A 159 10.09 10.43 3.01
N GLU A 160 10.50 11.70 2.93
CA GLU A 160 11.67 12.12 2.16
C GLU A 160 12.96 11.46 2.69
N ALA A 161 13.17 11.49 4.01
CA ALA A 161 14.32 10.82 4.63
C ALA A 161 14.29 9.30 4.44
N ASN A 162 13.11 8.68 4.51
CA ASN A 162 12.96 7.23 4.30
C ASN A 162 13.25 6.82 2.86
N LEU A 163 12.71 7.55 1.88
CA LEU A 163 12.97 7.30 0.46
C LEU A 163 14.46 7.51 0.13
N GLU A 164 15.07 8.57 0.65
CA GLU A 164 16.49 8.84 0.45
C GLU A 164 17.36 7.73 1.08
N TRP A 165 17.05 7.29 2.30
CA TRP A 165 17.74 6.17 2.94
C TRP A 165 17.64 4.88 2.12
N MET A 166 16.45 4.54 1.60
CA MET A 166 16.31 3.38 0.72
C MET A 166 17.14 3.53 -0.56
N HIS A 167 17.25 4.73 -1.13
CA HIS A 167 18.12 5.00 -2.27
C HIS A 167 19.60 4.76 -1.94
N GLU A 168 20.08 5.29 -0.81
CA GLU A 168 21.45 5.05 -0.36
C GLU A 168 21.75 3.56 -0.16
N GLU A 169 20.82 2.81 0.43
CA GLU A 169 20.98 1.38 0.62
C GLU A 169 20.98 0.59 -0.70
N MET A 170 20.15 0.98 -1.67
CA MET A 170 20.18 0.40 -3.02
C MET A 170 21.52 0.66 -3.73
N GLU A 171 22.10 1.85 -3.56
CA GLU A 171 23.41 2.19 -4.14
C GLU A 171 24.57 1.47 -3.45
N ARG A 172 24.55 1.39 -2.11
CA ARG A 172 25.58 0.70 -1.31
C ARG A 172 25.57 -0.81 -1.51
N ASN A 173 24.40 -1.39 -1.78
CA ASN A 173 24.19 -2.83 -1.86
C ASN A 173 23.73 -3.26 -3.27
N ALA A 174 24.43 -2.80 -4.31
CA ALA A 174 24.03 -3.01 -5.71
C ALA A 174 23.83 -4.49 -6.11
N ASP A 175 24.56 -5.43 -5.47
CA ASP A 175 24.47 -6.88 -5.73
C ASP A 175 23.43 -7.60 -4.85
N SER A 176 22.73 -6.89 -3.95
CA SER A 176 21.78 -7.49 -3.00
C SER A 176 20.45 -7.84 -3.65
N THR A 177 20.05 -9.10 -3.51
CA THR A 177 18.71 -9.61 -3.87
C THR A 177 17.60 -8.77 -3.23
N TYR A 178 17.71 -8.44 -1.94
CA TYR A 178 16.65 -7.72 -1.22
C TYR A 178 16.48 -6.30 -1.77
N TRP A 179 17.57 -5.56 -1.90
CA TRP A 179 17.52 -4.18 -2.40
C TRP A 179 17.19 -4.10 -3.89
N HIS A 180 17.52 -5.14 -4.68
CA HIS A 180 17.02 -5.29 -6.03
C HIS A 180 15.48 -5.36 -6.06
N GLN A 181 14.86 -6.21 -5.22
CA GLN A 181 13.40 -6.30 -5.15
C GLN A 181 12.73 -5.01 -4.67
N VAL A 182 13.32 -4.32 -3.69
CA VAL A 182 12.87 -2.99 -3.26
C VAL A 182 12.91 -2.00 -4.43
N ARG A 183 14.01 -1.98 -5.20
CA ARG A 183 14.14 -1.12 -6.37
C ARG A 183 13.05 -1.37 -7.41
N LEU A 184 12.75 -2.64 -7.71
CA LEU A 184 11.68 -2.99 -8.65
C LEU A 184 10.32 -2.48 -8.17
N THR A 185 10.03 -2.60 -6.88
CA THR A 185 8.79 -2.08 -6.28
C THR A 185 8.67 -0.56 -6.42
N LEU A 186 9.73 0.17 -6.10
CA LEU A 186 9.76 1.63 -6.22
C LEU A 186 9.70 2.10 -7.69
N LEU A 187 10.31 1.35 -8.62
CA LEU A 187 10.21 1.63 -10.06
C LEU A 187 8.79 1.43 -10.59
N GLN A 188 8.07 0.42 -10.10
CA GLN A 188 6.67 0.22 -10.48
C GLN A 188 5.80 1.40 -10.02
N LEU A 189 6.00 1.88 -8.79
CA LEU A 189 5.30 3.09 -8.31
C LEU A 189 5.67 4.32 -9.14
N LYS A 190 6.96 4.48 -9.48
CA LYS A 190 7.43 5.59 -10.32
C LYS A 190 6.83 5.55 -11.72
N GLY A 191 6.74 4.38 -12.34
CA GLY A 191 6.11 4.20 -13.65
C GLY A 191 4.61 4.49 -13.64
N LEU A 192 3.92 4.13 -12.55
CA LEU A 192 2.50 4.45 -12.33
C LEU A 192 2.28 5.97 -12.28
N GLU A 193 3.08 6.68 -11.48
CA GLU A 193 2.98 8.14 -11.33
C GLU A 193 3.36 8.88 -12.63
N ASP A 194 4.49 8.52 -13.25
CA ASP A 194 4.97 9.12 -14.50
C ASP A 194 3.96 8.95 -15.65
N SER A 195 3.34 7.78 -15.76
CA SER A 195 2.35 7.52 -16.79
C SER A 195 1.06 8.30 -16.57
N TYR A 196 0.60 8.41 -15.33
CA TYR A 196 -0.59 9.20 -15.01
C TYR A 196 -0.36 10.71 -15.27
N GLU A 197 0.86 11.19 -15.05
CA GLU A 197 1.27 12.57 -15.38
C GLU A 197 1.53 12.79 -16.88
N GLY A 198 1.41 11.74 -17.70
CA GLY A 198 1.64 11.80 -19.15
C GLY A 198 3.11 11.99 -19.55
N ARG A 199 4.06 11.65 -18.67
CA ARG A 199 5.51 11.85 -18.87
C ARG A 199 6.30 10.58 -18.57
N VAL A 200 6.30 9.63 -19.51
CA VAL A 200 7.02 8.36 -19.37
C VAL A 200 8.52 8.55 -19.62
N THR A 201 9.32 8.63 -18.55
CA THR A 201 10.78 8.77 -18.59
C THR A 201 11.45 7.76 -17.67
N PHE A 202 11.99 6.67 -18.26
CA PHE A 202 12.65 5.62 -17.49
C PHE A 202 13.95 6.11 -16.82
N PRO A 203 14.10 5.98 -15.49
CA PRO A 203 15.31 6.38 -14.81
C PRO A 203 16.41 5.32 -14.91
N ALA A 204 17.55 5.69 -15.50
CA ALA A 204 18.71 4.80 -15.60
C ALA A 204 19.47 4.61 -14.27
N GLY A 205 19.26 5.48 -13.27
CA GLY A 205 19.99 5.48 -11.99
C GLY A 205 19.09 5.82 -10.81
N LYS A 206 19.53 6.78 -9.98
CA LYS A 206 18.73 7.35 -8.90
C LYS A 206 17.49 8.06 -9.46
N PHE A 207 16.39 7.95 -8.75
CA PHE A 207 15.12 8.60 -9.09
C PHE A 207 14.50 9.16 -7.81
N THR A 208 13.42 9.93 -7.95
CA THR A 208 12.69 10.52 -6.83
C THR A 208 11.23 10.10 -6.94
N ILE A 209 10.64 9.69 -5.82
CA ILE A 209 9.21 9.47 -5.65
C ILE A 209 8.66 10.65 -4.87
N LYS A 210 7.52 11.20 -5.31
CA LYS A 210 6.87 12.31 -4.61
C LYS A 210 6.26 11.79 -3.29
N PRO A 211 6.66 12.34 -2.12
CA PRO A 211 6.17 11.85 -0.83
C PRO A 211 4.65 11.88 -0.69
N LEU A 212 4.02 12.93 -1.20
CA LEU A 212 2.57 13.15 -1.16
C LEU A 212 1.91 12.90 -2.53
N GLY A 213 2.57 12.14 -3.41
CA GLY A 213 2.02 11.68 -4.68
C GLY A 213 1.31 10.33 -4.53
N PHE A 214 1.48 9.44 -5.51
CA PHE A 214 0.89 8.11 -5.46
C PHE A 214 1.42 7.21 -4.35
N LEU A 215 2.49 7.62 -3.66
CA LEU A 215 2.92 6.98 -2.42
C LEU A 215 1.80 6.97 -1.36
N LEU A 216 0.98 8.02 -1.26
CA LEU A 216 -0.14 8.09 -0.31
C LEU A 216 -1.17 6.98 -0.52
N LEU A 217 -1.36 6.52 -1.75
CA LEU A 217 -2.24 5.38 -2.06
C LEU A 217 -1.64 4.03 -1.63
N GLN A 218 -0.32 3.97 -1.39
CA GLN A 218 0.36 2.76 -0.94
C GLN A 218 0.46 2.69 0.58
N ILE A 219 0.65 3.85 1.23
CA ILE A 219 0.95 3.92 2.66
C ILE A 219 -0.32 4.09 3.52
N SER A 220 -1.53 3.88 2.99
CA SER A 220 -2.76 4.11 3.74
C SER A 220 -2.83 3.30 5.05
N GLY A 221 -2.38 2.05 5.05
CA GLY A 221 -2.28 1.25 6.28
C GLY A 221 -1.10 1.66 7.16
N ASP A 222 0.05 2.01 6.58
CA ASP A 222 1.20 2.53 7.33
C ASP A 222 0.87 3.85 8.06
N LEU A 223 -0.01 4.68 7.48
CA LEU A 223 -0.45 5.95 8.05
C LEU A 223 -1.22 5.76 9.37
N GLU A 224 -1.88 4.63 9.60
CA GLU A 224 -2.57 4.35 10.87
C GLU A 224 -1.62 4.35 12.07
N ASP A 225 -0.35 3.97 11.86
CA ASP A 225 0.70 3.97 12.87
C ASP A 225 1.61 5.20 12.78
N LEU A 226 1.82 5.77 11.58
CA LEU A 226 2.62 7.00 11.40
C LEU A 226 1.92 8.23 12.01
N GLU A 227 0.60 8.32 11.90
CA GLU A 227 -0.17 9.42 12.50
C GLU A 227 0.06 9.58 14.01
N PRO A 228 -0.14 8.54 14.85
CA PRO A 228 0.18 8.62 16.27
C PRO A 228 1.69 8.72 16.54
N ALA A 229 2.56 8.03 15.77
CA ALA A 229 4.01 8.11 15.96
C ALA A 229 4.57 9.53 15.70
N LEU A 230 3.94 10.28 14.80
CA LEU A 230 4.27 11.66 14.47
C LEU A 230 3.39 12.68 15.21
N ASN A 231 2.70 12.28 16.28
CA ASN A 231 1.90 13.15 17.15
C ASN A 231 0.83 13.96 16.40
N LYS A 232 0.05 13.33 15.51
CA LYS A 232 -1.16 13.96 14.94
C LYS A 232 -2.23 14.11 16.04
N THR A 233 -2.79 15.29 16.20
CA THR A 233 -3.68 15.63 17.34
C THR A 233 -5.13 15.24 17.11
N ASN A 234 -5.61 15.24 15.85
CA ASN A 234 -6.97 14.80 15.51
C ASN A 234 -7.05 13.31 15.11
N ALA A 235 -5.96 12.55 15.23
CA ALA A 235 -6.01 11.10 15.11
C ALA A 235 -6.70 10.52 16.34
N LYS A 236 -8.03 10.63 16.41
CA LYS A 236 -8.86 9.79 17.28
C LYS A 236 -9.42 8.67 16.42
N PRO A 237 -8.64 7.62 16.11
CA PRO A 237 -9.24 6.41 15.56
C PRO A 237 -10.34 5.98 16.53
N SER A 238 -11.48 5.54 15.99
CA SER A 238 -12.51 4.90 16.79
C SER A 238 -11.86 3.76 17.56
N LEU A 239 -11.85 3.86 18.90
CA LEU A 239 -11.37 2.78 19.76
C LEU A 239 -12.15 1.52 19.41
N GLY A 240 -11.43 0.50 18.97
CA GLY A 240 -12.04 -0.74 18.50
C GLY A 240 -12.55 -0.75 17.06
N SER A 241 -12.16 0.20 16.22
CA SER A 241 -12.23 0.01 14.78
C SER A 241 -11.32 -1.17 14.44
N GLY A 242 -11.91 -2.34 14.20
CA GLY A 242 -11.20 -3.45 13.57
C GLY A 242 -10.93 -3.10 12.11
N SER A 243 -9.87 -3.67 11.55
CA SER A 243 -9.52 -3.51 10.14
C SER A 243 -9.97 -4.68 9.29
N CYS A 244 -10.02 -5.93 9.81
CA CYS A 244 -10.24 -7.12 8.98
C CYS A 244 -10.71 -8.32 9.80
N SER A 245 -11.34 -9.29 9.15
CA SER A 245 -11.56 -10.63 9.72
C SER A 245 -11.08 -11.71 8.74
N ALA A 246 -10.40 -12.74 9.22
CA ALA A 246 -9.94 -13.86 8.40
C ALA A 246 -10.28 -15.22 9.04
N LEU A 247 -10.50 -16.22 8.19
CA LEU A 247 -10.74 -17.60 8.60
C LEU A 247 -10.01 -18.58 7.67
N ILE A 248 -9.17 -19.42 8.26
CA ILE A 248 -8.55 -20.57 7.62
C ILE A 248 -9.25 -21.80 8.17
N LYS A 249 -9.91 -22.59 7.32
CA LYS A 249 -10.75 -23.71 7.73
C LYS A 249 -10.30 -25.01 7.08
N LEU A 250 -9.93 -25.97 7.92
CA LEU A 250 -9.70 -27.35 7.50
C LEU A 250 -11.04 -28.09 7.48
N LEU A 251 -11.45 -28.60 6.32
CA LEU A 251 -12.75 -29.26 6.16
C LEU A 251 -12.77 -30.66 6.81
N PRO A 252 -13.97 -31.19 7.16
CA PRO A 252 -14.10 -32.53 7.71
C PRO A 252 -13.44 -33.60 6.83
N GLY A 253 -12.61 -34.45 7.44
CA GLY A 253 -11.81 -35.46 6.74
C GLY A 253 -10.60 -34.89 6.00
N HIS A 254 -10.22 -33.64 6.27
CA HIS A 254 -9.12 -32.92 5.61
C HIS A 254 -9.24 -32.89 4.08
N ARG A 255 -10.48 -32.96 3.57
CA ARG A 255 -10.74 -33.04 2.12
C ARG A 255 -10.29 -31.78 1.37
N ASP A 256 -10.25 -30.65 2.08
CA ASP A 256 -9.87 -29.35 1.54
C ASP A 256 -9.46 -28.41 2.68
N LEU A 257 -8.72 -27.36 2.32
CA LEU A 257 -8.31 -26.28 3.20
C LEU A 257 -8.78 -24.97 2.58
N LEU A 258 -9.75 -24.32 3.22
CA LEU A 258 -10.31 -23.06 2.74
C LEU A 258 -9.65 -21.88 3.46
N VAL A 259 -9.36 -20.81 2.73
CA VAL A 259 -8.78 -19.58 3.27
C VAL A 259 -9.63 -18.40 2.80
N ALA A 260 -10.15 -17.61 3.75
CA ALA A 260 -11.00 -16.47 3.45
C ALA A 260 -10.59 -15.23 4.25
N HIS A 261 -10.78 -14.07 3.63
CA HIS A 261 -10.51 -12.76 4.18
C HIS A 261 -11.70 -11.83 3.93
N ASN A 262 -12.04 -10.98 4.90
CA ASN A 262 -13.06 -9.96 4.81
C ASN A 262 -12.52 -8.63 5.37
N THR A 263 -12.15 -7.73 4.46
CA THR A 263 -11.65 -6.39 4.77
C THR A 263 -12.75 -5.52 5.35
N TRP A 264 -12.44 -4.81 6.43
CA TRP A 264 -13.25 -3.72 6.96
C TRP A 264 -12.56 -2.40 6.63
N ASN A 265 -13.20 -1.57 5.83
CA ASN A 265 -12.63 -0.30 5.43
C ASN A 265 -13.75 0.76 5.32
N SER A 266 -13.36 2.02 5.25
CA SER A 266 -14.29 3.11 4.97
C SER A 266 -14.99 2.88 3.63
N TYR A 267 -16.30 3.13 3.58
CA TYR A 267 -17.11 2.90 2.38
C TYR A 267 -16.62 3.71 1.16
N GLN A 268 -15.97 4.86 1.38
CA GLN A 268 -15.36 5.66 0.30
C GLN A 268 -14.25 4.92 -0.47
N ASN A 269 -13.67 3.86 0.10
CA ASN A 269 -12.63 3.05 -0.54
C ASN A 269 -13.20 1.97 -1.48
N MET A 270 -14.53 1.82 -1.62
CA MET A 270 -15.18 0.72 -2.36
C MET A 270 -15.06 0.78 -3.90
N LEU A 271 -14.08 1.48 -4.46
CA LEU A 271 -13.63 1.25 -5.84
C LEU A 271 -12.62 0.12 -5.83
N ARG A 272 -13.00 -1.04 -6.37
CA ARG A 272 -12.23 -2.27 -6.20
C ARG A 272 -11.71 -2.83 -7.52
N ILE A 273 -10.48 -3.32 -7.51
CA ILE A 273 -9.87 -4.01 -8.65
C ILE A 273 -9.28 -5.33 -8.16
N ILE A 274 -9.70 -6.47 -8.72
CA ILE A 274 -8.94 -7.72 -8.60
C ILE A 274 -7.82 -7.66 -9.63
N LYS A 275 -6.58 -7.79 -9.17
CA LYS A 275 -5.39 -7.65 -10.00
C LYS A 275 -4.71 -8.99 -10.16
N LYS A 276 -4.32 -9.29 -11.39
CA LYS A 276 -3.53 -10.45 -11.77
C LYS A 276 -2.27 -9.96 -12.46
N TYR A 277 -1.13 -10.13 -11.80
CA TYR A 277 0.16 -9.82 -12.37
C TYR A 277 0.84 -11.09 -12.86
N GLN A 278 1.42 -11.03 -14.05
CA GLN A 278 2.20 -12.08 -14.69
C GLN A 278 3.58 -11.51 -15.06
N LEU A 279 4.43 -11.41 -14.06
CA LEU A 279 5.75 -10.79 -14.14
C LEU A 279 6.81 -11.80 -14.57
N GLN A 280 7.99 -11.32 -14.94
CA GLN A 280 9.18 -12.11 -15.28
C GLN A 280 10.42 -11.56 -14.58
N PHE A 281 10.29 -11.21 -13.30
CA PHE A 281 11.40 -10.70 -12.49
C PHE A 281 12.29 -11.83 -12.01
N ARG A 282 13.58 -11.54 -11.84
CA ARG A 282 14.59 -12.39 -11.23
C ARG A 282 14.77 -12.04 -9.76
N GLU A 283 15.36 -12.96 -9.01
CA GLU A 283 15.64 -12.75 -7.59
C GLU A 283 16.63 -11.61 -7.36
N GLY A 284 17.69 -11.54 -8.16
CA GLY A 284 18.76 -10.57 -8.04
C GLY A 284 19.06 -9.80 -9.32
N PRO A 285 19.99 -8.83 -9.25
CA PRO A 285 20.21 -7.84 -10.30
C PRO A 285 20.94 -8.38 -11.55
N ARG A 286 21.46 -9.61 -11.50
CA ARG A 286 22.19 -10.21 -12.62
C ARG A 286 21.28 -11.18 -13.39
N GLU A 287 21.51 -11.28 -14.70
CA GLU A 287 20.71 -12.14 -15.59
C GLU A 287 20.84 -13.64 -15.31
N ASP A 288 21.84 -14.07 -14.55
CA ASP A 288 22.03 -15.47 -14.14
C ASP A 288 21.15 -15.88 -12.94
N TYR A 289 20.53 -14.91 -12.24
CA TYR A 289 19.59 -15.24 -11.17
C TYR A 289 18.33 -15.93 -11.71
N PRO A 290 17.78 -16.89 -10.95
CA PRO A 290 16.50 -17.50 -11.29
C PRO A 290 15.37 -16.47 -11.21
N LEU A 291 14.27 -16.80 -11.89
CA LEU A 291 13.02 -16.06 -11.77
C LEU A 291 12.46 -16.16 -10.34
N VAL A 292 11.88 -15.07 -9.83
CA VAL A 292 11.26 -15.09 -8.50
C VAL A 292 10.09 -16.10 -8.44
N PRO A 293 9.92 -16.83 -7.32
CA PRO A 293 8.83 -17.79 -7.16
C PRO A 293 7.42 -17.17 -7.30
N GLY A 294 7.25 -15.95 -6.80
CA GLY A 294 6.00 -15.20 -6.78
C GLY A 294 5.72 -14.38 -8.05
N ASN A 295 6.28 -14.76 -9.20
CA ASN A 295 6.14 -13.98 -10.45
C ASN A 295 4.69 -13.86 -10.96
N LYS A 296 3.81 -14.79 -10.59
CA LYS A 296 2.38 -14.67 -10.87
C LYS A 296 1.63 -14.57 -9.55
N LEU A 297 0.80 -13.54 -9.45
CA LEU A 297 0.00 -13.30 -8.26
C LEU A 297 -1.38 -12.77 -8.62
N VAL A 298 -2.38 -13.17 -7.85
CA VAL A 298 -3.75 -12.64 -7.92
C VAL A 298 -4.13 -12.11 -6.55
N PHE A 299 -4.65 -10.90 -6.49
CA PHE A 299 -4.97 -10.25 -5.22
C PHE A 299 -6.10 -9.24 -5.37
N SER A 300 -6.86 -9.03 -4.31
CA SER A 300 -7.86 -7.97 -4.22
C SER A 300 -7.16 -6.64 -3.91
N SER A 301 -7.55 -5.56 -4.58
CA SER A 301 -6.82 -4.29 -4.53
C SER A 301 -7.73 -3.11 -4.86
N TYR A 302 -7.11 -1.96 -5.08
CA TYR A 302 -7.71 -0.65 -5.32
C TYR A 302 -7.03 0.05 -6.52
N PRO A 303 -7.71 1.02 -7.16
CA PRO A 303 -7.11 1.81 -8.22
C PRO A 303 -5.86 2.57 -7.75
N GLY A 304 -4.74 2.42 -8.46
CA GLY A 304 -3.49 3.11 -8.14
C GLY A 304 -2.68 2.49 -7.00
N THR A 305 -3.22 1.53 -6.27
CA THR A 305 -2.51 0.79 -5.21
C THR A 305 -1.83 -0.45 -5.79
N ILE A 306 -0.50 -0.51 -5.87
CA ILE A 306 0.23 -1.60 -6.56
C ILE A 306 0.42 -2.87 -5.70
N PHE A 307 -0.26 -2.94 -4.56
CA PHE A 307 -0.40 -4.09 -3.68
C PHE A 307 -1.88 -4.25 -3.24
N SER A 308 -2.19 -5.18 -2.36
CA SER A 308 -3.56 -5.47 -1.95
C SER A 308 -4.12 -4.40 -1.01
N CYS A 309 -3.42 -4.07 0.07
CA CYS A 309 -3.90 -3.22 1.17
C CYS A 309 -5.09 -3.80 1.95
N ASP A 310 -5.62 -4.96 1.56
CA ASP A 310 -6.67 -5.64 2.32
C ASP A 310 -6.13 -6.34 3.58
N ASP A 311 -5.13 -7.22 3.55
CA ASP A 311 -4.45 -7.88 2.41
C ASP A 311 -4.93 -9.32 2.13
N PHE A 312 -5.02 -9.71 0.84
CA PHE A 312 -5.22 -11.10 0.42
C PHE A 312 -4.55 -11.39 -0.95
N TYR A 313 -3.64 -12.37 -0.97
CA TYR A 313 -2.90 -12.78 -2.17
C TYR A 313 -2.92 -14.29 -2.40
N MET A 314 -3.01 -14.68 -3.67
CA MET A 314 -2.70 -16.02 -4.16
C MET A 314 -1.46 -15.96 -5.04
N LEU A 315 -0.41 -16.67 -4.64
CA LEU A 315 0.92 -16.61 -5.26
C LEU A 315 1.23 -17.90 -6.04
N SER A 316 1.91 -17.79 -7.18
CA SER A 316 2.32 -18.96 -7.99
C SER A 316 3.27 -19.91 -7.29
N SER A 317 3.93 -19.47 -6.22
CA SER A 317 4.73 -20.32 -5.33
C SER A 317 3.88 -21.30 -4.51
N GLY A 318 2.55 -21.30 -4.67
CA GLY A 318 1.62 -22.15 -3.92
C GLY A 318 1.28 -21.60 -2.54
N LEU A 319 1.62 -20.33 -2.29
CA LEU A 319 1.33 -19.63 -1.04
C LEU A 319 0.06 -18.79 -1.17
N VAL A 320 -0.70 -18.72 -0.07
CA VAL A 320 -1.71 -17.69 0.15
C VAL A 320 -1.30 -16.87 1.37
N THR A 321 -1.24 -15.56 1.19
CA THR A 321 -0.84 -14.61 2.24
C THR A 321 -1.97 -13.64 2.49
N LEU A 322 -2.30 -13.45 3.76
CA LEU A 322 -3.38 -12.58 4.22
C LEU A 322 -3.08 -12.11 5.64
N GLU A 323 -3.69 -11.00 6.06
CA GLU A 323 -3.46 -10.45 7.39
C GLU A 323 -4.73 -9.94 8.06
N THR A 324 -4.66 -9.64 9.36
CA THR A 324 -5.55 -8.64 9.97
C THR A 324 -4.75 -7.69 10.86
N THR A 325 -5.05 -6.40 10.77
CA THR A 325 -4.30 -5.36 11.48
C THR A 325 -4.49 -5.45 12.98
N ILE A 326 -3.41 -5.60 13.74
CA ILE A 326 -3.41 -5.62 15.21
C ILE A 326 -3.10 -4.24 15.81
N GLY A 327 -2.43 -3.38 15.04
CA GLY A 327 -2.02 -2.04 15.46
C GLY A 327 -1.06 -2.04 16.65
N ASN A 328 -0.88 -0.84 17.23
CA ASN A 328 -0.18 -0.67 18.50
C ASN A 328 -0.89 0.38 19.36
N LYS A 329 -0.98 0.13 20.66
CA LYS A 329 -1.61 1.03 21.65
C LYS A 329 -0.64 1.47 22.73
N ASN A 330 0.60 0.98 22.71
CA ASN A 330 1.67 1.40 23.59
C ASN A 330 2.51 2.53 22.96
N PRO A 331 2.36 3.79 23.41
CA PRO A 331 3.08 4.91 22.81
C PRO A 331 4.60 4.85 23.03
N ALA A 332 5.08 4.09 24.02
CA ALA A 332 6.52 3.94 24.27
C ALA A 332 7.26 3.20 23.14
N LEU A 333 6.53 2.50 22.27
CA LEU A 333 7.08 1.78 21.13
C LEU A 333 7.29 2.67 19.89
N TRP A 334 6.65 3.84 19.81
CA TRP A 334 6.78 4.73 18.64
C TRP A 334 8.21 5.23 18.39
N LYS A 335 9.09 5.19 19.41
CA LYS A 335 10.53 5.47 19.27
C LYS A 335 11.28 4.54 18.29
N TYR A 336 10.69 3.40 17.95
CA TYR A 336 11.22 2.45 16.96
C TYR A 336 10.76 2.76 15.53
N VAL A 337 9.73 3.59 15.36
CA VAL A 337 9.30 4.09 14.04
C VAL A 337 10.26 5.20 13.64
N ARG A 338 11.13 4.91 12.67
CA ARG A 338 12.19 5.80 12.22
C ARG A 338 12.25 5.83 10.69
N PRO A 339 12.64 6.98 10.09
CA PRO A 339 12.78 7.07 8.64
C PRO A 339 13.94 6.21 8.13
N GLU A 340 15.02 6.07 8.90
CA GLU A 340 16.18 5.25 8.56
C GLU A 340 16.11 3.89 9.26
N GLY A 341 16.52 2.83 8.57
CA GLY A 341 16.55 1.46 9.10
C GLY A 341 15.20 0.73 9.07
N GLY A 342 14.14 1.38 8.61
CA GLY A 342 12.80 0.82 8.45
C GLY A 342 12.34 0.91 6.99
N VAL A 343 11.83 -0.19 6.43
CA VAL A 343 11.15 -0.21 5.13
C VAL A 343 9.65 -0.29 5.41
N LEU A 344 8.85 0.61 4.83
CA LEU A 344 7.39 0.62 5.01
C LEU A 344 6.76 -0.73 4.63
N GLU A 345 5.65 -1.06 5.29
CA GLU A 345 5.10 -2.41 5.27
C GLU A 345 4.75 -2.88 3.86
N TRP A 346 4.09 -2.03 3.07
CA TRP A 346 3.66 -2.37 1.71
C TRP A 346 4.82 -2.84 0.82
N VAL A 347 6.03 -2.26 0.99
CA VAL A 347 7.23 -2.69 0.25
C VAL A 347 7.69 -4.06 0.75
N ARG A 348 7.76 -4.25 2.08
CA ARG A 348 8.16 -5.53 2.68
C ARG A 348 7.22 -6.66 2.30
N ASN A 349 5.92 -6.38 2.26
CA ASN A 349 4.86 -7.28 1.81
C ASN A 349 5.08 -7.73 0.35
N ILE A 350 5.25 -6.78 -0.58
CA ILE A 350 5.54 -7.10 -2.00
C ILE A 350 6.84 -7.93 -2.13
N VAL A 351 7.92 -7.53 -1.45
CA VAL A 351 9.21 -8.22 -1.54
C VAL A 351 9.12 -9.65 -0.99
N ALA A 352 8.43 -9.87 0.13
CA ALA A 352 8.20 -11.18 0.69
C ALA A 352 7.35 -12.06 -0.24
N ASN A 353 6.26 -11.52 -0.81
CA ASN A 353 5.41 -12.24 -1.76
C ASN A 353 6.17 -12.67 -3.04
N ARG A 354 7.14 -11.87 -3.51
CA ARG A 354 7.97 -12.23 -4.67
C ARG A 354 8.94 -13.37 -4.36
N LEU A 355 9.69 -13.25 -3.25
CA LEU A 355 10.83 -14.14 -2.96
C LEU A 355 10.46 -15.45 -2.27
N ALA A 356 9.30 -15.54 -1.60
CA ALA A 356 8.99 -16.68 -0.73
C ALA A 356 8.67 -17.98 -1.48
N LEU A 357 9.28 -19.07 -1.02
CA LEU A 357 8.97 -20.45 -1.41
C LEU A 357 8.10 -21.17 -0.39
N ASP A 358 8.15 -20.75 0.87
CA ASP A 358 7.42 -21.35 2.00
C ASP A 358 7.12 -20.26 3.06
N GLY A 359 6.34 -20.62 4.08
CA GLY A 359 5.99 -19.67 5.15
C GLY A 359 7.19 -19.13 5.92
N ALA A 360 8.21 -19.96 6.17
CA ALA A 360 9.42 -19.55 6.87
C ALA A 360 10.21 -18.48 6.08
N SER A 361 10.50 -18.74 4.80
CA SER A 361 11.18 -17.79 3.91
C SER A 361 10.38 -16.49 3.73
N TRP A 362 9.05 -16.55 3.65
CA TRP A 362 8.20 -15.36 3.62
C TRP A 362 8.43 -14.49 4.85
N THR A 363 8.33 -15.08 6.04
CA THR A 363 8.50 -14.36 7.31
C THR A 363 9.93 -13.85 7.53
N ASP A 364 10.94 -14.57 7.06
CA ASP A 364 12.34 -14.17 7.13
C ASP A 364 12.67 -12.97 6.23
N VAL A 365 11.99 -12.83 5.10
CA VAL A 365 12.09 -11.66 4.23
C VAL A 365 11.29 -10.49 4.81
N PHE A 366 10.03 -10.73 5.18
CA PHE A 366 9.11 -9.68 5.66
C PHE A 366 9.60 -8.97 6.92
N LYS A 367 10.26 -9.69 7.85
CA LYS A 367 10.74 -9.12 9.12
C LYS A 367 11.96 -8.20 8.99
N ARG A 368 12.63 -8.19 7.83
CA ARG A 368 13.81 -7.34 7.60
C ARG A 368 13.39 -5.88 7.58
N PHE A 369 14.16 -5.04 8.26
CA PHE A 369 13.89 -3.59 8.35
C PHE A 369 12.46 -3.28 8.79
N ASN A 370 11.95 -3.98 9.81
CA ASN A 370 10.63 -3.73 10.38
C ASN A 370 10.45 -2.23 10.70
N SER A 371 9.47 -1.59 10.04
CA SER A 371 9.14 -0.18 10.23
C SER A 371 8.33 0.09 11.51
N GLY A 372 7.64 -0.91 12.05
CA GLY A 372 6.65 -0.71 13.11
C GLY A 372 5.40 0.03 12.63
N THR A 373 5.13 0.01 11.34
CA THR A 373 3.96 0.62 10.69
C THR A 373 3.17 -0.45 9.95
N TYR A 374 1.85 -0.24 9.85
CA TYR A 374 0.86 -1.23 9.43
C TYR A 374 1.03 -2.55 10.20
N ASN A 375 0.87 -2.46 11.51
CA ASN A 375 1.16 -3.56 12.43
C ASN A 375 0.10 -4.67 12.32
N ASN A 376 0.48 -5.81 11.74
CA ASN A 376 -0.44 -6.86 11.29
C ASN A 376 -0.14 -8.24 11.93
N GLN A 377 -1.19 -9.08 12.03
CA GLN A 377 -1.03 -10.54 12.15
C GLN A 377 -1.11 -11.14 10.74
N TRP A 378 0.03 -11.54 10.20
CA TRP A 378 0.17 -12.22 8.93
C TRP A 378 -0.04 -13.73 9.08
N MET A 379 -0.84 -14.29 8.18
CA MET A 379 -1.03 -15.72 7.99
C MET A 379 -0.45 -16.11 6.63
N VAL A 380 0.47 -17.07 6.62
CA VAL A 380 1.05 -17.62 5.39
C VAL A 380 0.66 -19.08 5.30
N VAL A 381 -0.23 -19.39 4.35
CA VAL A 381 -0.70 -20.75 4.07
C VAL A 381 0.10 -21.31 2.91
N ASP A 382 0.79 -22.42 3.14
CA ASP A 382 1.52 -23.13 2.09
C ASP A 382 0.72 -24.35 1.61
N TYR A 383 0.02 -24.20 0.48
CA TYR A 383 -0.74 -25.31 -0.10
C TYR A 383 0.14 -26.44 -0.63
N LYS A 384 1.45 -26.21 -0.88
CA LYS A 384 2.36 -27.30 -1.27
C LYS A 384 2.57 -28.31 -0.15
N ALA A 385 2.41 -27.87 1.10
CA ALA A 385 2.51 -28.72 2.28
C ALA A 385 1.17 -29.39 2.66
N PHE A 386 0.06 -28.97 2.06
CA PHE A 386 -1.26 -29.55 2.31
C PHE A 386 -1.53 -30.75 1.40
N VAL A 387 -1.86 -31.90 2.00
CA VAL A 387 -2.23 -33.12 1.27
C VAL A 387 -3.71 -33.42 1.54
N PRO A 388 -4.60 -33.33 0.53
CA PRO A 388 -6.01 -33.64 0.69
C PRO A 388 -6.24 -35.05 1.25
N GLY A 389 -7.02 -35.14 2.33
CA GLY A 389 -7.30 -36.39 3.06
C GLY A 389 -6.15 -36.92 3.92
N GLY A 390 -4.98 -36.25 3.91
CA GLY A 390 -3.81 -36.64 4.68
C GLY A 390 -3.90 -36.25 6.16
N PRO A 391 -3.13 -36.90 7.05
CA PRO A 391 -2.97 -36.44 8.43
C PRO A 391 -2.14 -35.15 8.50
N SER A 392 -2.03 -34.57 9.70
CA SER A 392 -1.17 -33.40 9.92
C SER A 392 0.29 -33.69 9.50
N PRO A 393 0.91 -32.84 8.66
CA PRO A 393 2.33 -32.94 8.32
C PRO A 393 3.24 -32.39 9.44
N GLY A 394 2.66 -31.89 10.54
CA GLY A 394 3.37 -31.35 11.71
C GLY A 394 3.96 -29.95 11.53
N SER A 395 4.18 -29.48 10.30
CA SER A 395 4.73 -28.14 10.01
C SER A 395 4.42 -27.69 8.57
N ARG A 396 4.81 -26.45 8.24
CA ARG A 396 4.78 -25.74 6.95
C ARG A 396 3.43 -25.26 6.45
N VAL A 397 2.32 -25.93 6.78
CA VAL A 397 0.99 -25.58 6.23
C VAL A 397 0.55 -24.18 6.63
N LEU A 398 0.77 -23.79 7.89
CA LEU A 398 0.40 -22.46 8.40
C LEU A 398 1.54 -21.84 9.21
N THR A 399 2.05 -20.71 8.74
CA THR A 399 2.98 -19.86 9.50
C THR A 399 2.30 -18.57 9.89
N ILE A 400 2.44 -18.17 11.15
CA ILE A 400 1.90 -16.92 11.69
C ILE A 400 3.04 -15.98 12.05
N LEU A 401 2.91 -14.71 11.65
CA LEU A 401 3.80 -13.62 12.03
C LEU A 401 2.98 -12.48 12.63
N GLU A 402 3.42 -11.94 13.76
CA GLU A 402 2.84 -10.72 14.34
C GLU A 402 3.92 -9.64 14.44
N GLN A 403 3.59 -8.43 14.00
CA GLN A 403 4.47 -7.27 13.98
C GLN A 403 3.93 -6.14 14.87
N ILE A 404 4.80 -5.56 15.69
CA ILE A 404 4.62 -4.26 16.35
C ILE A 404 5.93 -3.45 16.26
N PRO A 405 5.97 -2.15 16.63
CA PRO A 405 7.22 -1.40 16.54
C PRO A 405 8.32 -1.98 17.42
N GLY A 406 9.43 -2.40 16.79
CA GLY A 406 10.60 -2.98 17.45
C GLY A 406 10.49 -4.48 17.79
N MET A 407 9.40 -5.17 17.44
CA MET A 407 9.23 -6.60 17.71
C MET A 407 8.48 -7.31 16.58
N VAL A 408 9.01 -8.44 16.14
CA VAL A 408 8.34 -9.37 15.22
C VAL A 408 8.46 -10.76 15.82
N VAL A 409 7.35 -11.48 15.93
CA VAL A 409 7.33 -12.86 16.44
C VAL A 409 6.73 -13.77 15.38
N VAL A 410 7.34 -14.94 15.19
CA VAL A 410 7.00 -15.90 14.14
C VAL A 410 6.84 -17.29 14.76
N ALA A 411 5.81 -18.02 14.33
CA ALA A 411 5.66 -19.43 14.67
C ALA A 411 4.93 -20.21 13.59
N ASP A 412 5.32 -21.46 13.43
CA ASP A 412 4.52 -22.45 12.70
C ASP A 412 3.33 -22.88 13.58
N LYS A 413 2.12 -22.76 13.04
CA LYS A 413 0.86 -23.08 13.71
C LYS A 413 0.11 -24.22 13.02
N THR A 414 0.83 -25.05 12.26
CA THR A 414 0.28 -26.22 11.58
C THR A 414 -0.38 -27.18 12.57
N SER A 415 0.28 -27.56 13.66
CA SER A 415 -0.31 -28.47 14.65
C SER A 415 -1.59 -27.90 15.26
N GLU A 416 -1.60 -26.62 15.64
CA GLU A 416 -2.78 -25.94 16.20
C GLU A 416 -3.94 -25.91 15.17
N LEU A 417 -3.66 -25.66 13.90
CA LEU A 417 -4.66 -25.70 12.82
C LEU A 417 -5.29 -27.09 12.66
N TYR A 418 -4.51 -28.17 12.72
CA TYR A 418 -5.03 -29.53 12.58
C TYR A 418 -5.77 -30.00 13.84
N GLU A 419 -5.32 -29.61 15.04
CA GLU A 419 -5.96 -29.95 16.31
C GLU A 419 -7.32 -29.27 16.46
N THR A 420 -7.39 -27.97 16.16
CA THR A 420 -8.63 -27.18 16.29
C THR A 420 -9.49 -27.18 15.04
N THR A 421 -8.93 -27.59 13.90
CA THR A 421 -9.51 -27.60 12.54
C THR A 421 -9.77 -26.22 11.93
N TYR A 422 -9.31 -25.13 12.54
CA TYR A 422 -9.41 -23.77 11.99
C TYR A 422 -8.41 -22.80 12.61
N TRP A 423 -8.16 -21.68 11.94
CA TRP A 423 -7.49 -20.50 12.50
C TRP A 423 -8.33 -19.27 12.19
N ALA A 424 -8.64 -18.46 13.20
CA ALA A 424 -9.41 -17.23 13.03
C ALA A 424 -8.57 -16.01 13.45
N SER A 425 -8.70 -14.93 12.69
CA SER A 425 -8.00 -13.66 12.91
C SER A 425 -8.98 -12.48 12.88
N TYR A 426 -8.81 -11.54 13.81
CA TYR A 426 -9.82 -10.50 14.09
C TYR A 426 -9.24 -9.28 14.85
N ASN A 427 -8.08 -8.77 14.40
CA ASN A 427 -7.46 -7.53 14.91
C ASN A 427 -6.96 -7.55 16.37
N ILE A 428 -6.90 -8.71 17.01
CA ILE A 428 -6.31 -8.87 18.34
C ILE A 428 -5.15 -9.83 18.21
N PRO A 429 -3.93 -9.48 18.66
CA PRO A 429 -2.79 -10.39 18.60
C PRO A 429 -3.09 -11.63 19.46
N ARG A 430 -3.12 -12.79 18.81
CA ARG A 430 -3.38 -14.11 19.43
C ARG A 430 -2.10 -14.75 19.89
N SER A 431 -1.16 -14.77 18.95
CA SER A 431 -0.31 -15.93 18.77
C SER A 431 0.79 -15.95 19.81
N PHE A 432 1.07 -14.77 20.37
CA PHE A 432 2.13 -14.51 21.29
C PHE A 432 1.65 -13.56 22.38
N GLU A 433 1.55 -14.06 23.62
CA GLU A 433 1.27 -13.23 24.81
C GLU A 433 2.24 -12.04 24.92
N THR A 434 3.47 -12.21 24.44
CA THR A 434 4.48 -11.14 24.39
C THR A 434 4.04 -9.95 23.55
N VAL A 435 3.43 -10.20 22.37
CA VAL A 435 2.96 -9.12 21.48
C VAL A 435 1.74 -8.44 22.09
N PHE A 436 0.79 -9.21 22.63
CA PHE A 436 -0.39 -8.69 23.31
C PHE A 436 -0.04 -7.78 24.48
N ASN A 437 0.90 -8.22 25.33
CA ASN A 437 1.34 -7.44 26.49
C ASN A 437 2.15 -6.21 26.07
N ALA A 438 3.09 -6.36 25.12
CA ALA A 438 3.95 -5.26 24.68
C ALA A 438 3.18 -4.13 23.97
N SER A 439 2.13 -4.47 23.22
CA SER A 439 1.32 -3.49 22.48
C SER A 439 0.32 -2.72 23.33
N GLY A 440 0.21 -3.02 24.63
CA GLY A 440 -0.65 -2.31 25.58
C GLY A 440 -2.10 -2.81 25.65
N MET A 441 -2.39 -4.02 25.15
CA MET A 441 -3.76 -4.55 25.13
C MET A 441 -4.29 -4.92 26.51
N GLN A 442 -3.43 -5.27 27.47
CA GLN A 442 -3.83 -5.56 28.85
C GLN A 442 -4.55 -4.38 29.52
N ASP A 443 -4.05 -3.16 29.29
CA ASP A 443 -4.66 -1.95 29.85
C ASP A 443 -6.07 -1.73 29.27
N LEU A 444 -6.25 -2.00 27.97
CA LEU A 444 -7.55 -1.91 27.31
C LEU A 444 -8.53 -3.00 27.77
N VAL A 445 -8.04 -4.20 28.07
CA VAL A 445 -8.87 -5.25 28.70
C VAL A 445 -9.29 -4.83 30.11
N ALA A 446 -8.41 -4.23 30.89
CA ALA A 446 -8.73 -3.75 32.22
C ALA A 446 -9.76 -2.60 32.20
N GLU A 447 -9.68 -1.71 31.21
CA GLU A 447 -10.57 -0.54 31.09
C GLU A 447 -11.93 -0.88 30.46
N TYR A 448 -11.93 -1.67 29.39
CA TYR A 448 -13.11 -1.89 28.53
C TYR A 448 -13.59 -3.36 28.50
N GLY A 449 -12.89 -4.27 29.17
CA GLY A 449 -13.28 -5.67 29.32
C GLY A 449 -13.07 -6.52 28.08
N ASP A 450 -13.93 -7.54 27.94
CA ASP A 450 -13.78 -8.64 26.98
C ASP A 450 -13.80 -8.22 25.51
N TRP A 451 -14.17 -6.97 25.19
CA TRP A 451 -14.09 -6.45 23.83
C TRP A 451 -12.65 -6.52 23.28
N PHE A 452 -11.65 -6.28 24.13
CA PHE A 452 -10.23 -6.36 23.80
C PHE A 452 -9.59 -7.70 24.21
N SER A 453 -10.34 -8.59 24.86
CA SER A 453 -9.83 -9.93 25.20
C SER A 453 -9.73 -10.77 23.94
N TYR A 454 -8.66 -11.53 23.82
CA TYR A 454 -8.41 -12.35 22.66
C TYR A 454 -9.49 -13.43 22.44
N ASP A 455 -9.86 -14.14 23.50
CA ASP A 455 -10.75 -15.30 23.49
C ASP A 455 -12.24 -14.96 23.64
N LYS A 456 -12.54 -13.79 24.24
CA LYS A 456 -13.91 -13.38 24.61
C LYS A 456 -14.45 -12.21 23.80
N SER A 457 -13.66 -11.64 22.88
CA SER A 457 -14.17 -10.62 21.97
C SER A 457 -15.33 -11.16 21.13
N PRO A 458 -16.28 -10.31 20.69
CA PRO A 458 -17.46 -10.75 19.97
C PRO A 458 -17.15 -11.64 18.75
N ARG A 459 -16.11 -11.28 17.98
CA ARG A 459 -15.69 -12.07 16.79
C ARG A 459 -15.08 -13.41 17.19
N ALA A 460 -14.28 -13.46 18.26
CA ALA A 460 -13.74 -14.71 18.78
C ALA A 460 -14.88 -15.69 19.14
N LEU A 461 -15.89 -15.21 19.86
CA LEU A 461 -17.04 -16.02 20.27
C LEU A 461 -17.90 -16.47 19.09
N ILE A 462 -18.10 -15.61 18.08
CA ILE A 462 -18.83 -15.97 16.85
C ILE A 462 -18.09 -17.06 16.08
N PHE A 463 -16.77 -16.92 15.87
CA PHE A 463 -15.98 -17.95 15.20
C PHE A 463 -15.97 -19.26 15.98
N LEU A 464 -15.73 -19.20 17.30
CA LEU A 464 -15.73 -20.38 18.17
C LEU A 464 -17.03 -21.18 18.04
N ARG A 465 -18.17 -20.50 18.02
CA ARG A 465 -19.49 -21.14 17.90
C ARG A 465 -19.79 -21.64 16.48
N ASN A 466 -19.43 -20.87 15.44
CA ASN A 466 -19.97 -21.06 14.08
C ASN A 466 -18.99 -21.65 13.06
N GLN A 467 -17.68 -21.68 13.31
CA GLN A 467 -16.69 -22.11 12.31
C GLN A 467 -16.92 -23.54 11.78
N SER A 468 -17.49 -24.43 12.61
CA SER A 468 -17.75 -25.83 12.24
C SER A 468 -18.92 -25.99 11.25
N LEU A 469 -19.70 -24.93 11.05
CA LEU A 469 -20.77 -24.87 10.04
C LEU A 469 -20.21 -24.65 8.63
N VAL A 470 -18.95 -24.21 8.50
CA VAL A 470 -18.27 -24.06 7.22
C VAL A 470 -17.85 -25.44 6.71
N ARG A 471 -18.47 -25.86 5.60
CA ARG A 471 -18.29 -27.18 4.98
C ARG A 471 -17.94 -27.09 3.49
N ASP A 472 -18.01 -25.91 2.91
CA ASP A 472 -17.81 -25.62 1.49
C ASP A 472 -17.60 -24.10 1.30
N MET A 473 -17.41 -23.68 0.05
CA MET A 473 -17.20 -22.27 -0.30
C MET A 473 -18.39 -21.38 0.06
N ASP A 474 -19.63 -21.82 -0.18
CA ASP A 474 -20.83 -21.01 0.07
C ASP A 474 -21.05 -20.77 1.56
N SER A 475 -20.85 -21.80 2.39
CA SER A 475 -20.90 -21.68 3.84
C SER A 475 -19.74 -20.86 4.40
N MET A 476 -18.58 -20.87 3.76
CA MET A 476 -17.46 -19.95 4.09
C MET A 476 -17.88 -18.50 3.82
N VAL A 477 -18.39 -18.20 2.61
CA VAL A 477 -18.87 -16.87 2.25
C VAL A 477 -19.96 -16.40 3.22
N ARG A 478 -20.88 -17.29 3.60
CA ARG A 478 -21.97 -16.98 4.54
C ARG A 478 -21.49 -16.65 5.95
N LEU A 479 -20.38 -17.23 6.43
CA LEU A 479 -19.83 -16.91 7.75
C LEU A 479 -19.01 -15.62 7.72
N MET A 480 -18.34 -15.33 6.60
CA MET A 480 -17.50 -14.14 6.45
C MET A 480 -18.30 -12.86 6.16
N ARG A 481 -19.60 -12.97 5.90
CA ARG A 481 -20.55 -11.87 5.64
C ARG A 481 -21.56 -11.78 6.78
#